data_AF-A0A519Z1T6-F1
#
_entry.id   AF-A0A519Z1T6-F1
#
_cell.length_a   1.000
_cell.length_b   1.000
_cell.length_c   1.000
_cell.angle_alpha   90.00
_cell.angle_beta   90.00
_cell.angle_gamma   90.00
#
_symmetry.space_group_name_H-M   'P 1'
#
loop_
_entity.id
_entity.type
_entity.pdbx_description
1 polymer ?
#
loop_
_entity_poly.entity_id
_entity_poly.type
_entity_poly.pdbx_seq_one_letter_code
_entity_poly.pdbx_strand_id
1 'polypeptide(L)'
;MFTSLATQMNLSATTVVGYANVDPTGSTLPVLGADRSHAWNTYRTANGAHIVDTCWGAGGVSADSAAFLPQFDAYWFNPPPEQAIFMHWPVEASAQLLATPCQQAAPTLV
;
A
#
# COMPACT_ATOMS: atom_id res chain seq x y z
N MET A 1 -5.14 -9.48 -8.45
CA MET A 1 -4.31 -10.71 -8.57
C MET A 1 -4.06 -11.36 -7.21
N PHE A 2 -3.43 -10.67 -6.25
CA PHE A 2 -3.15 -11.23 -4.93
C PHE A 2 -4.39 -11.79 -4.21
N THR A 3 -5.49 -11.02 -4.14
CA THR A 3 -6.74 -11.46 -3.51
C THR A 3 -7.22 -12.81 -4.04
N SER A 4 -7.18 -13.00 -5.37
CA SER A 4 -7.62 -14.24 -5.99
C SER A 4 -6.75 -15.44 -5.60
N LEU A 5 -5.43 -15.26 -5.51
CA LEU A 5 -4.51 -16.29 -5.05
C LEU A 5 -4.74 -16.61 -3.56
N ALA A 6 -4.86 -15.59 -2.71
CA ALA A 6 -5.12 -15.76 -1.30
C ALA A 6 -6.45 -16.50 -1.05
N THR A 7 -7.51 -16.14 -1.79
CA THR A 7 -8.80 -16.84 -1.72
C THR A 7 -8.70 -18.31 -2.15
N GLN A 8 -7.92 -18.62 -3.19
CA GLN A 8 -7.66 -20.02 -3.59
C GLN A 8 -6.89 -20.81 -2.52
N MET A 9 -6.11 -20.13 -1.69
CA MET A 9 -5.41 -20.69 -0.54
C MET A 9 -6.26 -20.72 0.75
N ASN A 10 -7.57 -20.47 0.66
CA ASN A 10 -8.47 -20.34 1.81
C ASN A 10 -8.09 -19.23 2.80
N LEU A 11 -7.41 -18.18 2.32
CA LEU A 11 -7.14 -16.97 3.09
C LEU A 11 -8.18 -15.89 2.74
N SER A 12 -8.71 -15.24 3.77
CA SER A 12 -9.54 -14.05 3.59
C SER A 12 -8.63 -12.89 3.22
N ALA A 13 -8.85 -12.30 2.05
CA ALA A 13 -8.08 -11.16 1.56
C ALA A 13 -9.00 -10.16 0.86
N THR A 14 -8.64 -8.88 0.93
CA THR A 14 -9.39 -7.77 0.37
C THR A 14 -8.44 -6.83 -0.35
N THR A 15 -8.88 -6.26 -1.47
CA THR A 15 -8.17 -5.16 -2.14
C THR A 15 -8.52 -3.86 -1.44
N VAL A 16 -7.50 -3.13 -1.01
CA VAL A 16 -7.61 -1.80 -0.41
C VAL A 16 -7.20 -0.77 -1.45
N VAL A 17 -7.99 0.28 -1.56
CA VAL A 17 -7.72 1.40 -2.46
C VAL A 17 -7.44 2.64 -1.62
N GLY A 18 -6.44 3.42 -2.02
CA GLY A 18 -5.96 4.55 -1.25
C GLY A 18 -4.97 5.43 -2.00
N TYR A 19 -4.21 6.19 -1.24
CA TYR A 19 -3.20 7.12 -1.72
C TYR A 19 -1.82 6.63 -1.29
N ALA A 20 -0.86 6.74 -2.21
CA ALA A 20 0.54 6.56 -1.86
C ALA A 20 1.30 7.90 -1.86
N ASN A 21 2.07 8.16 -0.81
CA ASN A 21 2.84 9.41 -0.66
C ASN A 21 4.17 9.42 -1.44
N VAL A 22 4.54 8.29 -2.05
CA VAL A 22 5.66 8.17 -2.98
C VAL A 22 5.20 7.36 -4.18
N ASP A 23 5.68 7.72 -5.36
CA ASP A 23 5.52 6.87 -6.53
C ASP A 23 6.58 5.74 -6.54
N PRO A 24 6.45 4.72 -7.40
CA PRO A 24 7.45 3.66 -7.55
C PRO A 24 8.83 4.13 -8.05
N THR A 25 9.02 5.42 -8.32
CA THR A 25 10.30 6.03 -8.71
C THR A 25 11.03 6.69 -7.52
N GLY A 26 10.43 6.67 -6.32
CA GLY A 26 10.99 7.30 -5.13
C GLY A 26 10.80 8.83 -5.09
N SER A 27 9.97 9.38 -5.98
CA SER A 27 9.64 10.80 -5.95
C SER A 27 8.69 11.07 -4.78
N THR A 28 9.15 11.81 -3.78
CA THR A 28 8.38 12.29 -2.61
C THR A 28 7.43 13.43 -2.95
N LEU A 29 7.13 13.64 -4.24
CA LEU A 29 6.13 14.61 -4.60
C LEU A 29 4.77 13.99 -4.27
N PRO A 30 3.99 14.58 -3.37
CA PRO A 30 2.63 14.13 -3.19
C PRO A 30 1.98 14.27 -4.56
N VAL A 31 1.44 13.17 -5.10
CA VAL A 31 0.58 13.27 -6.29
C VAL A 31 -0.73 13.91 -5.80
N LEU A 32 -0.64 15.20 -5.47
CA LEU A 32 -1.75 16.07 -5.09
C LEU A 32 -2.63 16.14 -6.34
N GLY A 33 -3.71 15.37 -6.33
CA GLY A 33 -4.75 15.44 -7.36
C GLY A 33 -4.94 14.18 -8.21
N ALA A 34 -4.24 13.07 -7.98
CA ALA A 34 -4.64 11.79 -8.56
C ALA A 34 -5.55 11.05 -7.58
N ASP A 35 -6.84 11.03 -7.88
CA ASP A 35 -7.83 10.25 -7.16
C ASP A 35 -7.33 8.80 -6.99
N ARG A 36 -7.11 8.36 -5.74
CA ARG A 36 -6.82 6.95 -5.41
C ARG A 36 -5.63 6.37 -6.19
N SER A 37 -4.47 7.01 -6.06
CA SER A 37 -3.25 6.71 -6.83
C SER A 37 -2.65 5.32 -6.61
N HIS A 38 -3.11 4.55 -5.60
CA HIS A 38 -2.54 3.24 -5.30
C HIS A 38 -3.55 2.23 -4.76
N ALA A 39 -3.23 0.95 -4.93
CA ALA A 39 -4.00 -0.16 -4.39
C ALA A 39 -3.07 -1.26 -3.87
N TRP A 40 -3.41 -1.81 -2.72
CA TRP A 40 -2.71 -2.91 -2.07
C TRP A 40 -3.74 -3.91 -1.53
N ASN A 41 -3.28 -4.88 -0.75
CA ASN A 41 -4.16 -5.89 -0.18
C ASN A 41 -4.02 -5.98 1.33
N THR A 42 -5.09 -6.41 1.97
CA THR A 42 -5.04 -6.92 3.34
C THR A 42 -5.43 -8.39 3.32
N TYR A 43 -4.87 -9.16 4.24
CA TYR A 43 -5.22 -10.57 4.42
C TYR A 43 -5.34 -10.90 5.91
N ARG A 44 -6.12 -11.94 6.24
CA ARG A 44 -6.36 -12.34 7.62
C ARG A 44 -5.80 -13.71 7.92
N THR A 45 -5.08 -13.82 9.03
CA THR A 45 -4.59 -15.07 9.62
C THR A 45 -5.26 -15.30 10.98
N ALA A 46 -4.92 -16.39 11.66
CA ALA A 46 -5.34 -16.62 13.05
C ALA A 46 -4.85 -15.52 14.01
N ASN A 47 -3.75 -14.84 13.68
CA ASN A 47 -3.12 -13.84 14.53
C ASN A 47 -3.57 -12.41 14.23
N GLY A 48 -4.44 -12.21 13.24
CA GLY A 48 -4.97 -10.88 12.92
C GLY A 48 -5.02 -10.56 11.44
N ALA A 49 -5.22 -9.28 11.14
CA ALA A 49 -5.17 -8.74 9.79
C ALA A 49 -3.77 -8.18 9.49
N HIS A 50 -3.36 -8.32 8.25
CA HIS A 50 -2.03 -7.99 7.76
C HIS A 50 -2.13 -7.19 6.47
N ILE A 51 -1.08 -6.43 6.16
CA ILE A 51 -0.95 -5.65 4.93
C ILE A 51 -0.02 -6.40 3.98
N VAL A 52 -0.29 -6.31 2.68
CA VAL A 52 0.64 -6.74 1.63
C VAL A 52 0.54 -5.83 0.42
N ASP A 53 1.68 -5.40 -0.09
CA ASP A 53 1.80 -4.62 -1.31
C ASP A 53 2.70 -5.35 -2.31
N THR A 54 2.08 -6.06 -3.25
CA THR A 54 2.82 -6.76 -4.30
C THR A 54 3.42 -5.84 -5.35
N CYS A 55 2.95 -4.60 -5.47
CA CYS A 55 3.49 -3.63 -6.42
C CYS A 55 4.87 -3.18 -5.94
N TRP A 56 4.95 -2.67 -4.71
CA TRP A 56 6.23 -2.22 -4.15
C TRP A 56 7.14 -3.38 -3.76
N GLY A 57 6.57 -4.54 -3.41
CA GLY A 57 7.33 -5.76 -3.19
C GLY A 57 7.96 -6.35 -4.47
N ALA A 58 7.51 -5.95 -5.66
CA ALA A 58 8.07 -6.43 -6.94
C ALA A 58 9.24 -5.58 -7.44
N GLY A 59 9.31 -4.31 -7.04
CA GLY A 59 10.33 -3.37 -7.47
C GLY A 59 9.74 -2.02 -7.87
N GLY A 60 10.47 -1.28 -8.69
CA GLY A 60 10.13 0.09 -9.08
C GLY A 60 10.30 0.34 -10.58
N VAL A 61 10.18 1.61 -10.97
CA VAL A 61 10.42 2.04 -12.35
C VAL A 61 11.66 2.93 -12.38
N SER A 62 12.55 2.68 -13.34
CA SER A 62 13.72 3.52 -13.57
C SER A 62 13.30 4.93 -13.96
N ALA A 63 13.80 5.93 -13.24
CA ALA A 63 13.55 7.34 -13.55
C ALA A 63 14.07 7.74 -14.95
N ASP A 64 15.18 7.12 -15.40
CA ASP A 64 15.83 7.50 -16.66
C ASP A 64 15.21 6.81 -17.89
N SER A 65 14.84 5.54 -17.75
CA SER A 65 14.44 4.70 -18.89
C SER A 65 12.95 4.36 -18.91
N ALA A 66 12.21 4.69 -17.84
CA ALA A 66 10.85 4.24 -17.58
C ALA A 66 10.67 2.70 -17.63
N ALA A 67 11.78 1.94 -17.61
CA ALA A 67 11.74 0.49 -17.57
C ALA A 67 11.43 0.00 -16.16
N PHE A 68 10.67 -1.10 -16.06
CA PHE A 68 10.47 -1.79 -14.80
C PHE A 68 11.79 -2.43 -14.33
N LEU A 69 12.15 -2.14 -13.09
CA LEU A 69 13.32 -2.69 -12.42
C LEU A 69 12.86 -3.67 -11.34
N PRO A 70 12.94 -4.99 -11.61
CA PRO A 70 12.56 -5.99 -10.61
C PRO A 70 13.53 -5.92 -9.43
N GLN A 71 12.99 -5.67 -8.25
CA GLN A 71 13.73 -5.61 -7.00
C GLN A 71 12.82 -6.14 -5.91
N PHE A 72 12.90 -7.44 -5.67
CA PHE A 72 12.08 -8.08 -4.65
C PHE A 72 12.42 -7.51 -3.27
N ASP A 73 11.38 -7.04 -2.57
CA ASP A 73 11.48 -6.55 -1.21
C ASP A 73 10.43 -7.25 -0.33
N ALA A 74 10.93 -8.12 0.55
CA ALA A 74 10.11 -8.91 1.46
C ALA A 74 9.39 -8.06 2.52
N TYR A 75 9.86 -6.83 2.77
CA TYR A 75 9.25 -5.92 3.74
C TYR A 75 7.76 -5.68 3.41
N TRP A 76 7.42 -5.57 2.13
CA TRP A 76 6.05 -5.32 1.67
C TRP A 76 5.10 -6.50 1.81
N PHE A 77 5.54 -7.63 2.36
CA PHE A 77 4.73 -8.83 2.59
C PHE A 77 4.19 -9.00 4.02
N ASN A 78 4.45 -8.05 4.91
CA ASN A 78 3.73 -7.86 6.18
C ASN A 78 4.26 -6.59 6.87
N PRO A 79 4.22 -5.40 6.22
CA PRO A 79 4.75 -4.20 6.86
C PRO A 79 3.91 -3.87 8.10
N PRO A 80 4.53 -3.39 9.19
CA PRO A 80 3.78 -2.95 10.36
C PRO A 80 2.79 -1.84 9.97
N PRO A 81 1.52 -1.91 10.40
CA PRO A 81 0.51 -0.88 10.11
C PRO A 81 0.97 0.54 10.48
N GLU A 82 1.71 0.67 11.58
CA GLU A 82 2.26 1.93 12.07
C GLU A 82 3.31 2.53 11.13
N GLN A 83 3.97 1.71 10.32
CA GLN A 83 4.94 2.15 9.32
C GLN A 83 4.26 2.35 7.96
N ALA A 84 3.35 1.45 7.59
CA ALA A 84 2.61 1.50 6.33
C ALA A 84 1.78 2.78 6.23
N ILE A 85 1.14 3.24 7.31
CA ILE A 85 0.24 4.41 7.28
C ILE A 85 0.90 5.72 6.85
N PHE A 86 2.23 5.85 6.99
CA PHE A 86 2.97 7.02 6.52
C PHE A 86 3.02 7.12 4.99
N MET A 87 2.82 5.99 4.31
CA MET A 87 2.96 5.89 2.86
C MET A 87 1.70 5.36 2.18
N HIS A 88 0.89 4.53 2.83
CA HIS A 88 -0.30 3.88 2.30
C HIS A 88 -1.53 4.35 3.04
N TRP A 89 -2.19 5.36 2.49
CA TRP A 89 -3.35 5.99 3.11
C TRP A 89 -4.67 5.44 2.54
N PRO A 90 -5.40 4.55 3.24
CA PRO A 90 -6.61 3.95 2.71
C PRO A 90 -7.77 4.95 2.67
N VAL A 91 -8.69 4.76 1.72
CA VAL A 91 -9.97 5.49 1.71
C VAL A 91 -10.81 5.14 2.93
N GLU A 92 -10.83 3.85 3.29
CA GLU A 92 -11.53 3.35 4.46
C GLU A 92 -10.61 3.29 5.67
N ALA A 93 -10.91 4.05 6.74
CA ALA A 93 -10.08 4.12 7.95
C ALA A 93 -9.89 2.74 8.63
N SER A 94 -10.84 1.82 8.47
CA SER A 94 -10.74 0.45 8.98
C SER A 94 -9.61 -0.36 8.32
N ALA A 95 -9.17 0.02 7.12
CA ALA A 95 -8.09 -0.63 6.41
C ALA A 95 -6.69 -0.14 6.83
N GLN A 96 -6.60 0.84 7.76
CA GLN A 96 -5.32 1.25 8.35
C GLN A 96 -4.73 0.18 9.27
N LEU A 97 -5.57 -0.71 9.81
CA LEU A 97 -5.20 -1.76 10.77
C LEU A 97 -4.51 -1.25 12.06
N LEU A 98 -4.68 0.05 12.37
CA LEU A 98 -4.20 0.66 13.60
C LEU A 98 -5.19 0.44 14.75
N ALA A 99 -4.67 0.33 15.98
CA ALA A 99 -5.50 0.26 17.18
C ALA A 99 -6.35 1.53 17.38
N THR A 100 -5.84 2.68 16.94
CA THR A 100 -6.57 3.95 16.89
C THR A 100 -6.37 4.54 15.50
N PRO A 101 -7.41 4.53 14.64
CA PRO A 101 -7.31 5.12 13.31
C PRO A 101 -6.93 6.59 13.37
N CYS A 102 -6.02 7.01 12.51
CA CYS A 102 -5.61 8.41 12.39
C CYS A 102 -6.30 9.08 11.18
N GLN A 103 -6.44 10.39 11.25
CA GLN A 103 -6.98 11.20 10.16
C GLN A 103 -5.84 11.80 9.35
N GLN A 104 -6.06 11.94 8.04
CA GLN A 104 -5.10 12.65 7.19
C GLN A 104 -5.22 14.13 7.52
N ALA A 105 -4.10 14.80 7.76
CA ALA A 105 -4.12 16.25 7.83
C ALA A 105 -4.61 16.79 6.47
N ALA A 106 -5.57 17.72 6.48
CA ALA A 106 -5.99 18.38 5.26
C ALA A 106 -4.76 19.05 4.61
N PRO A 107 -4.55 18.90 3.29
CA PRO A 107 -3.44 19.58 2.63
C PRO A 107 -3.59 21.09 2.88
N THR A 108 -2.61 21.67 3.57
CA THR A 108 -2.55 23.11 3.74
C THR A 108 -2.11 23.66 2.38
N LEU A 109 -3.03 24.29 1.67
CA LEU A 109 -2.71 25.02 0.44
C LEU A 109 -1.76 26.16 0.85
N VAL A 110 -0.48 26.02 0.51
CA VAL A 110 0.54 27.08 0.56
C VAL A 110 0.58 27.81 -0.78
#